data_AF-A0A401PUZ3-F1
#
_entry.id   AF-A0A401PUZ3-F1
#
_cell.length_a   1.000
_cell.length_b   1.000
_cell.length_c   1.000
_cell.angle_alpha   90.00
_cell.angle_beta   90.00
_cell.angle_gamma   90.00
#
_symmetry.space_group_name_H-M   'P 1'
#
loop_
_entity.id
_entity.type
_entity.pdbx_description
1 polymer ?
#
loop_
_entity_poly.entity_id
_entity_poly.type
_entity_poly.pdbx_seq_one_letter_code
_entity_poly.pdbx_strand_id
1 'polypeptide(L)'
;MSRPAPVPRPLSCPGRVRVQFEEPGRVRVQFEDPGRVRVQFEDPGRVRLPFEGPGQVHVQFDTLGRVHVQFDAPRRVRAQVEGPGRVCVQFEGLGQVCVQFEDPGLGRVQFEGLGQVCVQFEGPVRVRVQFEGPGLGWVWFGDLGLGLGRFEDPGLV
;
A
#
# COMPACT_ATOMS: atom_id res chain seq x y z
N MET A 1 0.08 31.85 -9.75
CA MET A 1 1.38 31.33 -10.24
C MET A 1 1.48 29.89 -9.77
N SER A 2 1.23 28.93 -10.65
CA SER A 2 1.22 27.51 -10.30
C SER A 2 2.65 27.04 -10.06
N ARG A 3 3.01 26.74 -8.80
CA ARG A 3 4.29 26.09 -8.47
C ARG A 3 4.39 24.80 -9.30
N PRO A 4 5.50 24.56 -10.02
CA PRO A 4 5.66 23.33 -10.77
C PRO A 4 5.60 22.16 -9.78
N ALA A 5 4.78 21.15 -10.09
CA ALA A 5 4.72 19.93 -9.31
C ALA A 5 6.13 19.33 -9.20
N PRO A 6 6.59 18.91 -8.01
CA PRO A 6 7.91 18.32 -7.86
C PRO A 6 7.95 17.06 -8.74
N VAL A 7 8.84 17.06 -9.73
CA VAL A 7 9.23 15.86 -10.48
C VAL A 7 10.34 15.23 -9.65
N PRO A 8 10.10 14.18 -8.86
CA PRO A 8 11.17 13.64 -8.04
C PRO A 8 12.00 12.70 -8.90
N ARG A 9 13.30 12.96 -8.85
CA ARG A 9 14.32 12.00 -9.21
C ARG A 9 14.11 10.72 -8.40
N PRO A 10 14.44 9.53 -8.94
CA PRO A 10 14.45 8.30 -8.16
C PRO A 10 15.30 8.52 -6.91
N LEU A 11 14.68 8.28 -5.76
CA LEU A 11 15.33 8.42 -4.47
C LEU A 11 16.01 7.09 -4.16
N SER A 12 17.29 6.98 -4.50
CA SER A 12 18.12 5.83 -4.11
C SER A 12 18.52 5.98 -2.65
N CYS A 13 17.97 5.12 -1.78
CA CYS A 13 17.94 5.37 -0.33
C CYS A 13 18.44 4.20 0.50
N PRO A 14 19.75 3.94 0.56
CA PRO A 14 20.31 2.85 1.38
C PRO A 14 20.15 3.07 2.90
N GLY A 15 19.59 4.21 3.33
CA GLY A 15 19.43 4.60 4.74
C GLY A 15 17.97 4.66 5.20
N ARG A 16 17.74 5.50 6.23
CA ARG A 16 16.38 5.77 6.75
C ARG A 16 15.84 7.04 6.11
N VAL A 17 14.68 6.93 5.46
CA VAL A 17 13.98 8.06 4.85
C VAL A 17 12.64 8.27 5.53
N ARG A 18 12.30 9.53 5.75
CA ARG A 18 10.99 9.96 6.21
C ARG A 18 10.51 11.07 5.29
N VAL A 19 9.33 10.91 4.73
CA VAL A 19 8.70 11.93 3.88
C VAL A 19 7.27 12.14 4.35
N GLN A 20 6.85 13.40 4.41
CA GLN A 20 5.49 13.81 4.74
C GLN A 20 4.99 14.72 3.63
N PHE A 21 3.73 14.52 3.23
CA PHE A 21 3.06 15.33 2.23
C PHE A 21 1.72 15.79 2.81
N GLU A 22 1.55 17.11 2.95
CA GLU A 22 0.36 17.73 3.57
C GLU A 22 -0.55 18.43 2.55
N GLU A 23 -0.10 18.62 1.30
CA GLU A 23 -0.86 19.39 0.31
C GLU A 23 -1.62 18.49 -0.68
N PRO A 24 -2.90 18.80 -0.98
CA PRO A 24 -3.67 18.08 -1.99
C PRO A 24 -3.08 18.34 -3.37
N GLY A 25 -2.59 17.28 -4.01
CA GLY A 25 -1.95 17.39 -5.31
C GLY A 25 -1.78 16.07 -6.03
N ARG A 26 -1.06 16.12 -7.16
CA ARG A 26 -0.55 14.92 -7.83
C ARG A 26 0.86 14.66 -7.33
N VAL A 27 1.03 13.62 -6.53
CA VAL A 27 2.34 13.17 -6.05
C VAL A 27 2.71 11.90 -6.79
N ARG A 28 3.93 11.86 -7.31
CA ARG A 28 4.54 10.64 -7.86
C ARG A 28 5.94 10.56 -7.31
N VAL A 29 6.31 9.53 -6.57
CA VAL A 29 7.67 9.37 -6.02
C VAL A 29 8.12 7.93 -6.20
N GLN A 30 9.32 7.73 -6.74
CA GLN A 30 9.94 6.42 -6.89
C GLN A 30 11.06 6.26 -5.87
N PHE A 31 11.08 5.11 -5.19
CA PHE A 31 12.12 4.73 -4.24
C PHE A 31 12.86 3.50 -4.76
N GLU A 32 14.18 3.60 -4.88
CA GLU A 32 15.05 2.50 -5.30
C GLU A 32 15.93 2.06 -4.11
N ASP A 33 16.03 0.75 -3.90
CA ASP A 33 16.71 0.10 -2.77
C ASP A 33 16.39 0.73 -1.41
N PRO A 34 15.10 0.76 -1.02
CA PRO A 34 14.68 1.45 0.19
C PRO A 34 15.20 0.71 1.44
N GLY A 35 16.23 1.23 2.11
CA GLY A 35 16.71 0.64 3.37
C GLY A 35 15.59 0.58 4.42
N ARG A 36 15.17 1.76 4.92
CA ARG A 36 13.96 1.91 5.76
C ARG A 36 13.22 3.18 5.40
N VAL A 37 12.05 3.07 4.80
CA VAL A 37 11.25 4.22 4.37
C VAL A 37 9.99 4.36 5.23
N ARG A 38 9.70 5.58 5.67
CA ARG A 38 8.39 5.94 6.21
C ARG A 38 7.82 7.07 5.38
N VAL A 39 6.60 6.91 4.88
CA VAL A 39 5.90 7.97 4.15
C VAL A 39 4.53 8.18 4.78
N GLN A 40 4.17 9.44 4.99
CA GLN A 40 2.84 9.84 5.45
C GLN A 40 2.24 10.83 4.47
N PHE A 41 0.93 10.69 4.21
CA PHE A 41 0.17 11.59 3.36
C PHE A 41 -1.09 12.04 4.10
N GLU A 42 -1.25 13.35 4.23
CA GLU A 42 -2.45 13.99 4.71
C GLU A 42 -3.15 14.63 3.49
N ASP A 43 -4.42 14.29 3.24
CA ASP A 43 -5.23 14.75 2.10
C ASP A 43 -4.63 14.56 0.69
N PRO A 44 -4.17 13.34 0.33
CA PRO A 44 -3.62 13.08 -0.99
C PRO A 44 -4.68 13.14 -2.09
N GLY A 45 -4.58 14.10 -3.01
CA GLY A 45 -5.43 14.15 -4.20
C GLY A 45 -5.24 12.92 -5.12
N ARG A 46 -4.05 12.76 -5.71
CA ARG A 46 -3.65 11.55 -6.46
C ARG A 46 -2.20 11.20 -6.18
N VAL A 47 -1.96 10.01 -5.64
CA VAL A 47 -0.61 9.54 -5.28
C VAL A 47 -0.24 8.30 -6.09
N ARG A 48 1.00 8.26 -6.58
CA ARG A 48 1.63 7.04 -7.13
C ARG A 48 3.00 6.81 -6.51
N LEU A 49 3.22 5.63 -5.95
CA LEU A 49 4.46 5.29 -5.27
C LEU A 49 4.95 3.89 -5.68
N PRO A 50 5.86 3.81 -6.65
CA PRO A 50 6.67 2.62 -6.87
C PRO A 50 7.84 2.54 -5.86
N PHE A 51 7.96 1.38 -5.22
CA PHE A 51 9.11 1.00 -4.41
C PHE A 51 9.77 -0.21 -5.06
N GLU A 52 11.04 -0.07 -5.45
CA GLU A 52 11.81 -1.12 -6.11
C GLU A 52 12.97 -1.54 -5.20
N GLY A 53 13.06 -2.84 -4.93
CA GLY A 53 14.17 -3.43 -4.19
C GLY A 53 13.87 -3.75 -2.73
N PRO A 54 14.79 -4.49 -2.08
CA PRO A 54 14.57 -5.05 -0.77
C PRO A 54 14.60 -3.99 0.33
N GLY A 55 13.46 -3.82 1.01
CA GLY A 55 13.32 -2.80 2.03
C GLY A 55 12.30 -3.06 3.13
N GLN A 56 12.39 -2.22 4.18
CA GLN A 56 11.29 -2.05 5.13
C GLN A 56 10.56 -0.75 4.82
N VAL A 57 9.31 -0.86 4.39
CA VAL A 57 8.49 0.31 4.06
C VAL A 57 7.29 0.39 4.99
N HIS A 58 7.08 1.58 5.54
CA HIS A 58 5.86 1.93 6.22
C HIS A 58 5.21 3.10 5.51
N VAL A 59 3.96 2.94 5.11
CA VAL A 59 3.20 4.00 4.45
C VAL A 59 1.89 4.20 5.21
N GLN A 60 1.58 5.45 5.50
CA GLN A 60 0.31 5.87 6.09
C GLN A 60 -0.36 6.86 5.14
N PHE A 61 -1.64 6.66 4.91
CA PHE A 61 -2.48 7.54 4.11
C PHE A 61 -3.70 7.94 4.91
N ASP A 62 -3.88 9.24 5.14
CA ASP A 62 -5.08 9.80 5.71
C ASP A 62 -5.85 10.42 4.54
N THR A 63 -6.82 9.69 4.01
CA THR A 63 -7.20 9.77 2.59
C THR A 63 -8.56 10.42 2.33
N LEU A 64 -8.58 11.35 1.36
CA LEU A 64 -9.73 11.84 0.60
C LEU A 64 -9.45 11.81 -0.92
N GLY A 65 -8.93 10.70 -1.46
CA GLY A 65 -8.46 10.68 -2.86
C GLY A 65 -8.14 9.31 -3.49
N ARG A 66 -7.28 9.31 -4.51
CA ARG A 66 -6.84 8.09 -5.22
C ARG A 66 -5.38 7.79 -4.98
N VAL A 67 -5.10 6.65 -4.36
CA VAL A 67 -3.75 6.20 -4.04
C VAL A 67 -3.45 4.93 -4.82
N HIS A 68 -2.28 4.88 -5.45
CA HIS A 68 -1.74 3.66 -6.05
C HIS A 68 -0.31 3.45 -5.55
N VAL A 69 -0.06 2.32 -4.92
CA VAL A 69 1.25 1.95 -4.40
C VAL A 69 1.63 0.60 -4.98
N GLN A 70 2.87 0.48 -5.43
CA GLN A 70 3.43 -0.75 -5.97
C GLN A 70 4.75 -1.02 -5.24
N PHE A 71 4.92 -2.26 -4.81
CA PHE A 71 6.14 -2.74 -4.18
C PHE A 71 6.69 -3.91 -4.98
N ASP A 72 7.92 -3.79 -5.46
CA ASP A 72 8.66 -4.86 -6.12
C ASP A 72 9.79 -5.34 -5.20
N ALA A 73 9.76 -6.63 -4.87
CA ALA A 73 10.65 -7.35 -3.95
C ALA A 73 10.76 -6.77 -2.52
N PRO A 74 9.65 -6.41 -1.84
CA PRO A 74 9.74 -5.83 -0.50
C PRO A 74 10.04 -6.87 0.57
N ARG A 75 10.99 -6.61 1.49
CA ARG A 75 11.19 -7.51 2.65
C ARG A 75 10.03 -7.43 3.66
N ARG A 76 9.63 -6.21 3.99
CA ARG A 76 8.55 -5.95 4.96
C ARG A 76 7.79 -4.68 4.61
N VAL A 77 6.48 -4.78 4.48
CA VAL A 77 5.62 -3.62 4.25
C VAL A 77 4.53 -3.54 5.32
N ARG A 78 4.32 -2.31 5.80
CA ARG A 78 3.12 -1.95 6.56
C ARG A 78 2.45 -0.76 5.89
N ALA A 79 1.28 -0.98 5.32
CA ALA A 79 0.45 0.08 4.75
C ALA A 79 -0.79 0.27 5.64
N GLN A 80 -1.02 1.49 6.10
CA GLN A 80 -2.22 1.88 6.83
C GLN A 80 -2.95 2.93 6.00
N VAL A 81 -4.25 2.77 5.87
CA VAL A 81 -5.13 3.63 5.09
C VAL A 81 -6.29 4.02 5.99
N GLU A 82 -6.31 5.28 6.36
CA GLU A 82 -7.39 5.92 7.10
C GLU A 82 -8.16 6.83 6.13
N GLY A 83 -9.43 7.09 6.39
CA GLY A 83 -10.26 8.00 5.61
C GLY A 83 -10.84 7.44 4.30
N PRO A 84 -11.86 8.12 3.74
CA PRO A 84 -12.57 7.66 2.56
C PRO A 84 -11.79 7.88 1.26
N GLY A 85 -11.66 6.82 0.46
CA GLY A 85 -10.93 6.94 -0.80
C GLY A 85 -10.94 5.70 -1.68
N ARG A 86 -10.14 5.76 -2.75
CA ARG A 86 -9.81 4.59 -3.57
C ARG A 86 -8.32 4.29 -3.43
N VAL A 87 -8.00 3.13 -2.89
CA VAL A 87 -6.62 2.71 -2.71
C VAL A 87 -6.39 1.40 -3.44
N CYS A 88 -5.36 1.38 -4.28
CA CYS A 88 -4.84 0.19 -4.91
C CYS A 88 -3.43 -0.05 -4.37
N VAL A 89 -3.18 -1.22 -3.79
CA VAL A 89 -1.86 -1.64 -3.34
C VAL A 89 -1.50 -2.93 -4.05
N GLN A 90 -0.33 -2.95 -4.67
CA GLN A 90 0.20 -4.10 -5.41
C GLN A 90 1.54 -4.50 -4.82
N PHE A 91 1.73 -5.80 -4.65
CA PHE A 91 2.95 -6.40 -4.12
C PHE A 91 3.43 -7.47 -5.08
N GLU A 92 4.64 -7.33 -5.56
CA GLU A 92 5.34 -8.28 -6.40
C GLU A 92 6.58 -8.80 -5.64
N GLY A 93 6.74 -10.11 -5.53
CA GLY A 93 7.91 -10.74 -4.90
C GLY A 93 7.69 -11.22 -3.46
N LEU A 94 8.80 -11.40 -2.72
CA LEU A 94 8.83 -12.13 -1.44
C LEU A 94 8.85 -11.20 -0.22
N GLY A 95 7.89 -11.36 0.71
CA GLY A 95 7.91 -10.53 1.92
C GLY A 95 6.84 -10.80 2.98
N GLN A 96 6.96 -10.03 4.06
CA GLN A 96 5.91 -9.88 5.08
C GLN A 96 5.14 -8.59 4.81
N VAL A 97 3.84 -8.71 4.53
CA VAL A 97 2.99 -7.57 4.24
C VAL A 97 1.85 -7.49 5.23
N CYS A 98 1.64 -6.31 5.79
CA CYS A 98 0.41 -5.99 6.52
C CYS A 98 -0.24 -4.77 5.87
N VAL A 99 -1.52 -4.89 5.51
CA VAL A 99 -2.33 -3.77 5.01
C VAL A 99 -3.55 -3.60 5.90
N GLN A 100 -3.76 -2.41 6.43
CA GLN A 100 -4.88 -2.04 7.28
C GLN A 100 -5.69 -0.94 6.60
N PHE A 101 -7.01 -1.10 6.61
CA PHE A 101 -7.95 -0.07 6.15
C PHE A 101 -8.92 0.22 7.28
N GLU A 102 -9.01 1.49 7.67
CA GLU A 102 -9.86 1.99 8.74
C GLU A 102 -10.67 3.14 8.14
N ASP A 103 -11.85 2.86 7.53
CA ASP A 103 -12.89 3.81 7.07
C ASP A 103 -13.64 3.40 5.77
N PRO A 104 -14.80 4.04 5.45
CA PRO A 104 -15.52 3.81 4.21
C PRO A 104 -14.73 4.10 2.94
N GLY A 105 -14.35 3.06 2.20
CA GLY A 105 -13.60 3.23 0.95
C GLY A 105 -13.67 2.05 0.00
N LEU A 106 -12.98 2.18 -1.13
CA LEU A 106 -12.70 1.09 -2.04
C LEU A 106 -11.22 0.71 -1.93
N GLY A 107 -10.95 -0.46 -1.38
CA GLY A 107 -9.63 -1.07 -1.36
C GLY A 107 -9.48 -2.08 -2.49
N ARG A 108 -8.33 -2.08 -3.16
CA ARG A 108 -7.87 -3.22 -3.94
C ARG A 108 -6.47 -3.58 -3.48
N VAL A 109 -6.30 -4.84 -3.12
CA VAL A 109 -4.98 -5.36 -2.75
C VAL A 109 -4.68 -6.56 -3.63
N GLN A 110 -3.54 -6.54 -4.30
CA GLN A 110 -3.07 -7.65 -5.14
C GLN A 110 -1.69 -8.09 -4.67
N PHE A 111 -1.51 -9.39 -4.61
CA PHE A 111 -0.27 -10.04 -4.21
C PHE A 111 0.15 -11.01 -5.31
N GLU A 112 1.33 -10.80 -5.86
CA GLU A 112 1.96 -11.63 -6.88
C GLU A 112 3.30 -12.12 -6.31
N GLY A 113 3.36 -13.36 -5.80
CA GLY A 113 4.58 -13.92 -5.18
C GLY A 113 4.36 -14.63 -3.84
N LEU A 114 5.45 -15.13 -3.24
CA LEU A 114 5.38 -15.88 -1.97
C LEU A 114 5.56 -14.98 -0.75
N GLY A 115 4.69 -15.11 0.25
CA GLY A 115 4.84 -14.29 1.45
C GLY A 115 3.86 -14.60 2.55
N GLN A 116 4.04 -13.86 3.65
CA GLN A 116 3.06 -13.78 4.72
C GLN A 116 2.31 -12.48 4.57
N VAL A 117 1.01 -12.57 4.33
CA VAL A 117 0.17 -11.40 4.10
C VAL A 117 -0.93 -11.36 5.14
N CYS A 118 -1.04 -10.24 5.83
CA CYS A 118 -2.19 -9.92 6.67
C CYS A 118 -2.91 -8.72 6.08
N VAL A 119 -4.20 -8.87 5.74
CA VAL A 119 -5.04 -7.74 5.37
C VAL A 119 -6.15 -7.61 6.42
N GLN A 120 -6.30 -6.41 6.99
CA GLN A 120 -7.30 -6.11 8.01
C GLN A 120 -8.18 -4.95 7.54
N PHE A 121 -9.46 -5.04 7.87
CA PHE A 121 -10.47 -4.06 7.50
C PHE A 121 -11.32 -3.70 8.71
N GLU A 122 -11.41 -2.42 9.03
CA GLU A 122 -12.28 -1.87 10.06
C GLU A 122 -13.23 -0.84 9.41
N GLY A 123 -14.53 -0.96 9.72
CA GLY A 123 -15.57 -0.10 9.15
C GLY A 123 -16.10 -0.54 7.77
N PRO A 124 -16.99 0.28 7.16
CA PRO A 124 -17.73 -0.07 5.95
C PRO A 124 -16.90 0.07 4.67
N VAL A 125 -15.95 -0.85 4.44
CA VAL A 125 -15.08 -0.85 3.26
C VAL A 125 -15.51 -1.91 2.23
N ARG A 126 -15.41 -1.59 0.94
CA ARG A 126 -15.49 -2.59 -0.14
C ARG A 126 -14.09 -2.93 -0.58
N VAL A 127 -13.68 -4.19 -0.33
CA VAL A 127 -12.34 -4.63 -0.72
C VAL A 127 -12.36 -5.84 -1.62
N ARG A 128 -11.49 -5.77 -2.62
CA ARG A 128 -11.08 -6.90 -3.44
C ARG A 128 -9.64 -7.25 -3.09
N VAL A 129 -9.44 -8.45 -2.56
CA VAL A 129 -8.11 -9.03 -2.33
C VAL A 129 -7.91 -10.15 -3.36
N GLN A 130 -6.77 -10.12 -4.04
CA GLN A 130 -6.34 -11.15 -4.99
C GLN A 130 -4.95 -11.65 -4.60
N PHE A 131 -4.80 -12.96 -4.56
CA PHE A 131 -3.53 -13.63 -4.34
C PHE A 131 -3.22 -14.46 -5.57
N GLU A 132 -2.05 -14.24 -6.15
CA GLU A 132 -1.53 -14.94 -7.32
C GLU A 132 -0.13 -15.47 -6.92
N GLY A 133 -0.05 -16.78 -6.69
CA GLY A 133 1.18 -17.47 -6.30
C GLY A 133 1.12 -18.13 -4.91
N PRO A 134 2.08 -19.02 -4.58
CA PRO A 134 2.04 -19.77 -3.33
C PRO A 134 2.36 -18.91 -2.10
N GLY A 135 1.56 -18.94 -1.04
CA GLY A 135 1.84 -18.15 0.17
C GLY A 135 0.80 -18.32 1.27
N LEU A 136 1.07 -17.73 2.43
CA LEU A 136 0.12 -17.70 3.54
C LEU A 136 -0.53 -16.31 3.61
N GLY A 137 -1.82 -16.26 3.36
CA GLY A 137 -2.61 -15.03 3.39
C GLY A 137 -3.72 -15.12 4.42
N TRP A 138 -3.74 -14.19 5.36
CA TRP A 138 -4.85 -13.98 6.29
C TRP A 138 -5.58 -12.71 5.92
N VAL A 139 -6.90 -12.82 5.79
CA VAL A 139 -7.79 -11.69 5.54
C VAL A 139 -8.79 -11.62 6.68
N TRP A 140 -8.75 -10.53 7.44
CA TRP A 140 -9.64 -10.29 8.56
C TRP A 140 -10.59 -9.16 8.21
N PHE A 141 -11.89 -9.44 8.27
CA PHE A 141 -12.93 -8.44 8.17
C PHE A 141 -13.43 -8.14 9.59
N GLY A 142 -13.42 -6.88 10.00
CA GLY A 142 -14.12 -6.44 11.19
C GLY A 142 -15.63 -6.51 11.04
N ASP A 143 -16.36 -6.02 12.04
CA ASP A 143 -17.78 -6.32 12.27
C ASP A 143 -18.76 -5.79 11.19
N LEU A 144 -18.31 -4.93 10.25
CA LEU A 144 -19.17 -4.17 9.34
C LEU A 144 -18.71 -4.16 7.85
N GLY A 145 -17.73 -4.99 7.47
CA GLY A 145 -17.19 -5.02 6.10
C GLY A 145 -17.83 -6.07 5.17
N LEU A 146 -18.04 -5.73 3.90
CA LEU A 146 -18.40 -6.70 2.84
C LEU A 146 -17.20 -6.93 1.91
N GLY A 147 -16.59 -8.10 1.99
CA GLY A 147 -15.42 -8.46 1.19
C GLY A 147 -15.65 -9.62 0.23
N LEU A 148 -15.07 -9.53 -0.97
CA LEU A 148 -14.91 -10.66 -1.89
C LEU A 148 -13.41 -11.01 -1.96
N GLY A 149 -13.01 -12.08 -1.28
CA GLY A 149 -11.70 -12.69 -1.47
C GLY A 149 -11.78 -13.71 -2.60
N ARG A 150 -10.98 -13.53 -3.66
CA ARG A 150 -10.77 -14.59 -4.66
C ARG A 150 -9.37 -15.15 -4.43
N PHE A 151 -9.32 -16.36 -3.90
CA PHE A 151 -8.09 -17.13 -3.72
C PHE A 151 -7.94 -18.06 -4.92
N GLU A 152 -6.89 -17.91 -5.71
CA GLU A 152 -6.50 -18.90 -6.72
C GLU A 152 -5.30 -19.67 -6.15
N ASP A 153 -5.51 -20.97 -5.88
CA ASP A 153 -4.54 -21.91 -5.31
C ASP A 153 -4.10 -21.66 -3.84
N PRO A 154 -5.04 -21.67 -2.86
CA PRO A 154 -4.69 -21.45 -1.46
C PRO A 154 -3.95 -22.66 -0.88
N GLY A 155 -2.66 -22.52 -0.64
CA GLY A 155 -1.93 -23.41 0.24
C GLY A 155 -2.38 -23.21 1.69
N LEU A 156 -3.23 -24.11 2.19
CA LEU A 156 -3.77 -24.18 3.55
C LEU A 156 -4.42 -22.87 4.07
N VAL A 157 -5.76 -22.86 3.99
CA VAL A 157 -6.65 -21.93 4.70
C VAL A 157 -6.67 -22.27 6.19
#